data_AF-A0A7X0BTT2-F1
#
_entry.id   AF-A0A7X0BTT2-F1
#
_cell.length_a   1.000
_cell.length_b   1.000
_cell.length_c   1.000
_cell.angle_alpha   90.00
_cell.angle_beta   90.00
_cell.angle_gamma   90.00
#
_symmetry.space_group_name_H-M   'P 1'
#
loop_
_entity.id
_entity.type
_entity.pdbx_description
1 polymer ?
#
loop_
_entity_poly.entity_id
_entity_poly.type
_entity_poly.pdbx_seq_one_letter_code
_entity_poly.pdbx_strand_id
1 'polypeptide(L)'
;MISSIARLSLEQLRCFNPFDFLTHAYQQQVLDSLQYLTYAPGTPLLQRGQRSLALYYLLSGTVARGEGSARILIHGGTPEAIQALNQEQPHLFNVTAESEVRLFSIERGLLDRLLSWSQGGASYQVQSLAESEEQEEDGDWLGKLLATPLFGRLAPSHLQTLLARFEYLTVRAGDSVVRYGEPGEHFYVLKRGRAQVSLPGAEAGAVLEVGDFFGEEALVSGAVRSANVTMLEDGELARLAREPFVELVRPSLIPQISSRQLEQLTGFGGRAYLLLDVRLPLEYRQGHHPGSLNLPVSRLRGQADSLARDTVYVVTDEGGIRSELAVHLLNQLGFEAYLLDEQPGQPPVAA
;
A
#
# COMPACT_ATOMS: atom_id res chain seq x y z
N MET A 1 9.62 4.83 31.45
CA MET A 1 10.02 3.44 31.14
C MET A 1 9.15 3.00 29.97
N ILE A 2 9.75 2.88 28.78
CA ILE A 2 9.04 2.41 27.58
C ILE A 2 8.79 0.92 27.79
N SER A 3 7.57 0.56 28.18
CA SER A 3 7.15 -0.83 28.26
C SER A 3 7.30 -1.43 26.86
N SER A 4 8.18 -2.40 26.71
CA SER A 4 8.34 -3.19 25.50
C SER A 4 6.97 -3.78 25.15
N ILE A 5 6.36 -3.29 24.07
CA ILE A 5 5.13 -3.89 23.55
C ILE A 5 5.53 -5.25 22.99
N ALA A 6 5.25 -6.30 23.74
CA ALA A 6 5.45 -7.68 23.32
C ALA A 6 4.70 -7.90 21.99
N ARG A 7 5.46 -8.06 20.90
CA ARG A 7 4.94 -8.41 19.58
C ARG A 7 4.60 -9.90 19.57
N LEU A 8 3.63 -10.28 18.74
CA LEU A 8 3.30 -11.68 18.50
C LEU A 8 4.46 -12.41 17.83
N SER A 9 4.69 -13.66 18.24
CA SER A 9 5.44 -14.62 17.45
C SER A 9 4.56 -15.20 16.33
N LEU A 10 5.20 -15.85 15.36
CA LEU A 10 4.51 -16.53 14.26
C LEU A 10 3.59 -17.65 14.76
N GLU A 11 4.02 -18.39 15.79
CA GLU A 11 3.18 -19.39 16.47
C GLU A 11 1.94 -18.77 17.12
N GLN A 12 2.10 -17.62 17.78
CA GLN A 12 0.97 -16.94 18.42
C GLN A 12 0.00 -16.32 17.41
N LEU A 13 0.50 -15.80 16.29
CA LEU A 13 -0.34 -15.29 15.20
C LEU A 13 -1.26 -16.39 14.65
N ARG A 14 -0.73 -17.61 14.47
CA ARG A 14 -1.48 -18.77 13.97
C ARG A 14 -2.61 -19.24 14.90
N CYS A 15 -2.64 -18.78 16.14
CA CYS A 15 -3.78 -19.02 17.04
C CYS A 15 -5.00 -18.15 16.72
N PHE A 16 -4.85 -17.12 15.87
CA PHE A 16 -5.94 -16.23 15.45
C PHE A 16 -6.45 -16.62 14.06
N ASN A 17 -7.76 -16.53 13.86
CA ASN A 17 -8.35 -16.84 12.57
C ASN A 17 -8.40 -15.57 11.69
N PRO A 18 -8.09 -15.67 10.39
CA PRO A 18 -7.79 -16.85 9.59
C PRO A 18 -6.29 -17.04 9.30
N PHE A 19 -5.39 -16.61 10.19
CA PHE A 19 -3.95 -16.59 9.89
C PHE A 19 -3.30 -17.99 9.83
N ASP A 20 -3.98 -18.99 10.39
CA ASP A 20 -3.65 -20.40 10.25
C ASP A 20 -3.75 -20.90 8.80
N PHE A 21 -4.59 -20.27 7.96
CA PHE A 21 -4.73 -20.58 6.55
C PHE A 21 -3.67 -19.94 5.65
N LEU A 22 -2.80 -19.08 6.19
CA LEU A 22 -1.73 -18.42 5.43
C LEU A 22 -0.48 -19.31 5.27
N THR A 23 0.20 -19.23 4.13
CA THR A 23 1.52 -19.84 3.94
C THR A 23 2.54 -19.18 4.87
N HIS A 24 3.65 -19.87 5.15
CA HIS A 24 4.70 -19.35 6.04
C HIS A 24 5.26 -17.99 5.56
N ALA A 25 5.40 -17.81 4.24
CA ALA A 25 5.83 -16.55 3.65
C ALA A 25 4.88 -15.38 3.98
N TYR A 26 3.56 -15.60 3.82
CA TYR A 26 2.55 -14.58 4.12
C TYR A 26 2.34 -14.37 5.63
N GLN A 27 2.59 -15.37 6.47
CA GLN A 27 2.52 -15.21 7.93
C GLN A 27 3.56 -14.21 8.44
N GLN A 28 4.79 -14.25 7.90
CA GLN A 28 5.83 -13.28 8.27
C GLN A 28 5.44 -11.86 7.82
N GLN A 29 4.92 -11.73 6.60
CA GLN A 29 4.45 -10.44 6.10
C GLN A 29 3.31 -9.86 6.95
N VAL A 30 2.37 -10.71 7.40
CA VAL A 30 1.32 -10.27 8.33
C VAL A 30 1.95 -9.70 9.59
N LEU A 31 2.88 -10.42 10.24
CA LEU A 31 3.52 -9.97 11.48
C LEU A 31 4.15 -8.58 11.34
N ASP A 32 4.82 -8.33 10.22
CA ASP A 32 5.49 -7.06 9.94
C ASP A 32 4.50 -5.91 9.70
N SER A 33 3.27 -6.23 9.26
CA SER A 33 2.20 -5.26 9.01
C SER A 33 1.31 -4.95 10.23
N LEU A 34 1.43 -5.72 11.33
CA LEU A 34 0.55 -5.56 12.48
C LEU A 34 0.80 -4.26 13.24
N GLN A 35 -0.28 -3.57 13.58
CA GLN A 35 -0.26 -2.46 14.52
C GLN A 35 -0.77 -2.93 15.89
N TYR A 36 -0.11 -2.50 16.96
CA TYR A 36 -0.47 -2.87 18.33
C TYR A 36 -1.05 -1.66 19.06
N LEU A 37 -2.23 -1.86 19.65
CA LEU A 37 -3.01 -0.79 20.26
C LEU A 37 -3.32 -1.14 21.71
N THR A 38 -3.37 -0.14 22.59
CA THR A 38 -3.74 -0.30 24.00
C THR A 38 -4.76 0.76 24.38
N TYR A 39 -5.85 0.33 25.04
CA TYR A 39 -6.97 1.19 25.41
C TYR A 39 -7.30 1.05 26.89
N ALA A 40 -7.64 2.18 27.51
CA ALA A 40 -8.07 2.24 28.89
C ALA A 40 -9.53 1.72 29.05
N PRO A 41 -9.91 1.25 30.25
CA PRO A 41 -11.29 0.88 30.55
C PRO A 41 -12.28 2.01 30.22
N GLY A 42 -13.46 1.66 29.70
CA GLY A 42 -14.51 2.58 29.28
C GLY A 42 -14.36 3.15 27.87
N THR A 43 -13.25 2.87 27.16
CA THR A 43 -13.01 3.41 25.81
C THR A 43 -13.88 2.69 24.77
N PRO A 44 -14.67 3.40 23.93
CA PRO A 44 -15.34 2.80 22.80
C PRO A 44 -14.34 2.44 21.70
N LEU A 45 -14.34 1.17 21.29
CA LEU A 45 -13.42 0.61 20.29
C LEU A 45 -14.08 0.54 18.91
N LEU A 46 -15.36 0.16 18.86
CA LEU A 46 -16.12 0.01 17.62
C LEU A 46 -17.54 0.53 17.81
N GLN A 47 -18.09 1.17 16.79
CA GLN A 47 -19.45 1.68 16.81
C GLN A 47 -20.32 1.03 15.71
N ARG A 48 -21.51 0.57 16.07
CA ARG A 48 -22.49 -0.06 15.20
C ARG A 48 -22.84 0.86 14.04
N GLY A 49 -22.88 0.28 12.84
CA GLY A 49 -23.18 0.99 11.60
C GLY A 49 -21.95 1.65 10.94
N GLN A 50 -20.83 1.78 11.64
CA GLN A 50 -19.59 2.28 11.04
C GLN A 50 -18.85 1.19 10.26
N ARG A 51 -17.92 1.63 9.40
CA ARG A 51 -16.99 0.79 8.66
C ARG A 51 -15.58 1.07 9.15
N SER A 52 -14.74 0.05 9.22
CA SER A 52 -13.32 0.19 9.56
C SER A 52 -12.46 -0.41 8.45
N LEU A 53 -11.37 0.26 8.06
CA LEU A 53 -10.43 -0.31 7.11
C LEU A 53 -9.57 -1.43 7.72
N ALA A 54 -9.55 -1.54 9.05
CA ALA A 54 -8.82 -2.56 9.79
C ALA A 54 -9.74 -3.62 10.44
N LEU A 55 -9.17 -4.80 10.67
CA LEU A 55 -9.66 -5.82 11.59
C LEU A 55 -8.95 -5.67 12.93
N TYR A 56 -9.69 -5.81 14.04
CA TYR A 56 -9.14 -5.71 15.40
C TYR A 56 -9.27 -7.04 16.12
N TYR A 57 -8.19 -7.49 16.73
CA TYR A 57 -8.10 -8.77 17.44
C TYR A 57 -7.69 -8.53 18.89
N LEU A 58 -8.36 -9.22 19.82
CA LEU A 58 -8.13 -9.06 21.25
C LEU A 58 -6.97 -9.92 21.73
N LEU A 59 -5.88 -9.29 22.18
CA LEU A 59 -4.73 -9.99 22.76
C LEU A 59 -4.95 -10.25 24.25
N SER A 60 -5.29 -9.21 25.00
CA SER A 60 -5.45 -9.28 26.45
C SER A 60 -6.46 -8.25 26.95
N GLY A 61 -7.03 -8.50 28.11
CA GLY A 61 -8.08 -7.68 28.70
C GLY A 61 -9.48 -8.15 28.34
N THR A 62 -10.48 -7.34 28.64
CA THR A 62 -11.89 -7.66 28.45
C THR A 62 -12.58 -6.57 27.65
N VAL A 63 -13.32 -6.95 26.63
CA VAL A 63 -14.21 -6.05 25.88
C VAL A 63 -15.66 -6.48 26.05
N ALA A 64 -16.57 -5.52 26.04
CA ALA A 64 -18.00 -5.77 25.94
C ALA A 64 -18.46 -5.51 24.50
N ARG A 65 -19.16 -6.48 23.91
CA ARG A 65 -19.78 -6.39 22.59
C ARG A 65 -21.30 -6.33 22.73
N GLY A 66 -21.94 -5.34 22.12
CA GLY A 66 -23.39 -5.13 22.19
C GLY A 66 -23.81 -4.13 23.26
N GLU A 67 -25.12 -3.95 23.43
CA GLU A 67 -25.70 -2.97 24.36
C GLU A 67 -26.82 -3.60 25.21
N GLY A 68 -27.09 -3.00 26.37
CA GLY A 68 -28.18 -3.40 27.25
C GLY A 68 -28.11 -4.88 27.65
N SER A 69 -29.22 -5.59 27.49
CA SER A 69 -29.35 -7.01 27.84
C SER A 69 -28.67 -7.97 26.85
N ALA A 70 -28.22 -7.50 25.68
CA ALA A 70 -27.53 -8.29 24.67
C ALA A 70 -26.00 -8.12 24.72
N ARG A 71 -25.48 -7.54 25.80
CA ARG A 71 -24.04 -7.30 26.02
C ARG A 71 -23.32 -8.61 26.36
N ILE A 72 -22.29 -8.94 25.59
CA ILE A 72 -21.45 -10.13 25.77
C ILE A 72 -20.02 -9.68 26.12
N LEU A 73 -19.42 -10.30 27.13
CA LEU A 73 -18.01 -10.06 27.47
C LEU A 73 -17.12 -11.04 26.71
N ILE A 74 -16.06 -10.51 26.08
CA ILE A 74 -15.04 -11.27 25.38
C ILE A 74 -13.71 -11.00 26.09
N HIS A 75 -13.02 -12.07 26.49
CA HIS A 75 -11.77 -11.99 27.22
C HIS A 75 -10.60 -12.43 26.33
N GLY A 76 -9.46 -11.72 26.40
CA GLY A 76 -8.27 -12.12 25.66
C GLY A 76 -7.80 -13.52 26.04
N GLY A 77 -7.38 -14.29 25.04
CA GLY A 77 -6.96 -15.69 25.22
C GLY A 77 -8.12 -16.70 25.27
N THR A 78 -9.39 -16.27 25.14
CA THR A 78 -10.51 -17.21 24.98
C THR A 78 -10.79 -17.52 23.51
N PRO A 79 -11.51 -18.61 23.20
CA PRO A 79 -11.87 -18.96 21.82
C PRO A 79 -12.62 -17.85 21.07
N GLU A 80 -13.38 -17.02 21.78
CA GLU A 80 -14.11 -15.89 21.20
C GLU A 80 -13.17 -14.76 20.76
N ALA A 81 -11.99 -14.63 21.39
CA ALA A 81 -10.98 -13.63 21.06
C ALA A 81 -10.08 -14.01 19.87
N ILE A 82 -10.15 -15.26 19.39
CA ILE A 82 -9.46 -15.76 18.19
C ILE A 82 -9.95 -15.05 16.93
N GLN A 83 -11.20 -14.58 16.94
CA GLN A 83 -11.84 -13.90 15.82
C GLN A 83 -11.71 -12.38 15.92
N ALA A 84 -11.69 -11.70 14.78
CA ALA A 84 -11.73 -10.25 14.76
C ALA A 84 -13.03 -9.73 15.38
N LEU A 85 -12.92 -8.72 16.25
CA LEU A 85 -14.05 -8.10 16.94
C LEU A 85 -15.07 -7.47 15.98
N ASN A 86 -14.63 -7.17 14.76
CA ASN A 86 -15.42 -6.51 13.74
C ASN A 86 -15.54 -7.29 12.42
N GLN A 87 -15.41 -8.63 12.37
CA GLN A 87 -15.44 -9.38 11.08
C GLN A 87 -16.43 -8.84 10.03
N GLU A 88 -17.69 -8.67 10.42
CA GLU A 88 -18.78 -8.17 9.57
C GLU A 88 -18.74 -6.65 9.34
N GLN A 89 -19.17 -6.23 8.14
CA GLN A 89 -19.32 -4.82 7.78
C GLN A 89 -20.70 -4.48 7.20
N PRO A 90 -21.28 -3.32 7.59
CA PRO A 90 -20.83 -2.42 8.65
C PRO A 90 -20.86 -3.10 10.04
N HIS A 91 -20.19 -2.52 11.03
CA HIS A 91 -20.11 -3.09 12.37
C HIS A 91 -21.50 -3.41 12.92
N LEU A 92 -21.72 -4.67 13.29
CA LEU A 92 -23.03 -5.11 13.78
C LEU A 92 -23.29 -4.67 15.23
N PHE A 93 -22.23 -4.46 16.00
CA PHE A 93 -22.30 -4.18 17.43
C PHE A 93 -21.33 -3.06 17.83
N ASN A 94 -21.68 -2.36 18.91
CA ASN A 94 -20.72 -1.54 19.65
C ASN A 94 -19.74 -2.45 20.39
N VAL A 95 -18.49 -2.02 20.52
CA VAL A 95 -17.49 -2.69 21.34
C VAL A 95 -16.82 -1.68 22.26
N THR A 96 -16.79 -1.94 23.56
CA THR A 96 -16.16 -1.08 24.58
C THR A 96 -15.13 -1.85 25.38
N ALA A 97 -14.05 -1.19 25.79
CA ALA A 97 -13.07 -1.77 26.72
C ALA A 97 -13.65 -1.80 28.14
N GLU A 98 -13.64 -2.95 28.81
CA GLU A 98 -14.08 -3.11 30.21
C GLU A 98 -12.90 -3.15 31.18
N SER A 99 -11.73 -3.56 30.69
CA SER A 99 -10.45 -3.44 31.39
C SER A 99 -9.46 -2.65 30.54
N GLU A 100 -8.22 -2.56 30.99
CA GLU A 100 -7.13 -2.26 30.05
C GLU A 100 -7.11 -3.37 29.00
N VAL A 101 -7.18 -2.98 27.72
CA VAL A 101 -7.31 -3.88 26.58
C VAL A 101 -6.14 -3.66 25.64
N ARG A 102 -5.51 -4.76 25.23
CA ARG A 102 -4.47 -4.75 24.18
C ARG A 102 -5.02 -5.46 22.96
N LEU A 103 -4.86 -4.82 21.82
CA LEU A 103 -5.28 -5.35 20.52
C LEU A 103 -4.10 -5.39 19.57
N PHE A 104 -4.19 -6.23 18.55
CA PHE A 104 -3.51 -5.94 17.29
C PHE A 104 -4.54 -5.67 16.19
N SER A 105 -4.10 -4.96 15.17
CA SER A 105 -4.90 -4.71 13.98
C SER A 105 -4.12 -4.94 12.70
N ILE A 106 -4.86 -5.38 11.67
CA ILE A 106 -4.37 -5.54 10.30
C ILE A 106 -5.36 -4.90 9.34
N GLU A 107 -4.87 -4.33 8.24
CA GLU A 107 -5.71 -3.84 7.15
C GLU A 107 -6.53 -4.98 6.55
N ARG A 108 -7.85 -4.79 6.41
CA ARG A 108 -8.76 -5.79 5.82
C ARG A 108 -8.35 -6.20 4.42
N GLY A 109 -8.11 -5.21 3.57
CA GLY A 109 -7.74 -5.44 2.18
C GLY A 109 -6.47 -6.27 2.08
N LEU A 110 -5.49 -6.03 2.96
CA LEU A 110 -4.27 -6.84 3.03
C LEU A 110 -4.59 -8.29 3.40
N LEU A 111 -5.33 -8.53 4.49
CA LEU A 111 -5.61 -9.88 4.96
C LEU A 111 -6.43 -10.69 3.94
N ASP A 112 -7.49 -10.10 3.37
CA ASP A 112 -8.33 -10.76 2.38
C ASP A 112 -7.52 -11.21 1.15
N ARG A 113 -6.55 -10.38 0.72
CA ARG A 113 -5.64 -10.71 -0.39
C ARG A 113 -4.70 -11.86 -0.04
N LEU A 114 -4.03 -11.79 1.10
CA LEU A 114 -3.09 -12.83 1.54
C LEU A 114 -3.79 -14.19 1.66
N LEU A 115 -5.04 -14.20 2.14
CA LEU A 115 -5.86 -15.42 2.20
C LEU A 115 -6.22 -15.95 0.81
N SER A 116 -6.62 -15.06 -0.10
CA SER A 116 -6.90 -15.43 -1.49
C SER A 116 -5.69 -16.07 -2.15
N TRP A 117 -4.47 -15.60 -1.86
CA TRP A 117 -3.24 -16.17 -2.40
C TRP A 117 -2.82 -17.45 -1.72
N SER A 118 -3.08 -17.59 -0.43
CA SER A 118 -2.74 -18.82 0.32
C SER A 118 -3.66 -20.00 -0.03
N GLN A 119 -4.96 -19.75 -0.25
CA GLN A 119 -5.89 -20.79 -0.72
C GLN A 119 -5.74 -21.08 -2.23
N GLY A 120 -5.04 -20.20 -2.95
CA GLY A 120 -4.81 -20.24 -4.39
C GLY A 120 -3.75 -21.23 -4.87
N GLY A 121 -3.65 -22.42 -4.27
CA GLY A 121 -2.88 -23.54 -4.84
C GLY A 121 -3.39 -24.03 -6.22
N ALA A 122 -4.43 -23.42 -6.78
CA ALA A 122 -4.98 -23.73 -8.10
C ALA A 122 -5.12 -22.46 -8.95
N SER A 123 -4.05 -22.11 -9.69
CA SER A 123 -4.03 -21.46 -11.03
C SER A 123 -2.81 -20.56 -11.29
N TYR A 124 -1.93 -20.33 -10.31
CA TYR A 124 -0.63 -19.71 -10.58
C TYR A 124 0.40 -20.73 -11.06
N GLN A 125 0.02 -21.59 -12.02
CA GLN A 125 1.01 -22.11 -12.95
C GLN A 125 1.19 -21.03 -14.01
N VAL A 126 2.10 -20.09 -13.74
CA VAL A 126 2.83 -19.49 -14.85
C VAL A 126 3.43 -20.69 -15.56
N GLN A 127 2.97 -21.01 -16.77
CA GLN A 127 3.62 -22.01 -17.60
C GLN A 127 5.03 -21.48 -17.89
N SER A 128 5.97 -21.75 -17.00
CA SER A 128 7.37 -21.81 -17.37
C SER A 128 7.44 -22.92 -18.40
N LEU A 129 7.60 -22.52 -19.67
CA LEU A 129 8.02 -23.44 -20.72
C LEU A 129 9.48 -23.83 -20.42
N ALA A 130 9.67 -24.66 -19.41
CA ALA A 130 10.89 -25.41 -19.12
C ALA A 130 10.56 -26.45 -18.03
N GLU A 131 10.09 -27.61 -18.45
CA GLU A 131 10.10 -28.82 -17.63
C GLU A 131 11.54 -29.08 -17.14
N SER A 132 11.82 -28.78 -15.88
CA SER A 132 12.90 -29.42 -15.13
C SER A 132 12.65 -29.22 -13.62
N GLU A 133 12.67 -30.34 -12.90
CA GLU A 133 12.23 -30.51 -11.51
C GLU A 133 13.17 -29.88 -10.45
N GLU A 134 13.72 -28.68 -10.69
CA GLU A 134 14.68 -28.01 -9.78
C GLU A 134 14.21 -26.63 -9.25
N GLN A 135 12.93 -26.24 -9.40
CA GLN A 135 12.45 -24.91 -9.03
C GLN A 135 11.92 -24.82 -7.59
N GLU A 136 12.78 -25.05 -6.58
CA GLU A 136 12.56 -24.55 -5.21
C GLU A 136 13.29 -23.20 -4.94
N GLU A 137 13.93 -22.62 -5.96
CA GLU A 137 14.72 -21.36 -5.86
C GLU A 137 14.12 -20.13 -6.59
N ASP A 138 12.88 -20.18 -7.08
CA ASP A 138 12.18 -18.95 -7.47
C ASP A 138 11.75 -18.27 -6.15
N GLY A 139 12.68 -17.51 -5.54
CA GLY A 139 12.44 -16.77 -4.31
C GLY A 139 11.12 -15.99 -4.39
N ASP A 140 10.44 -15.80 -3.26
CA ASP A 140 9.08 -15.23 -3.15
C ASP A 140 8.98 -13.75 -3.60
N TRP A 141 9.38 -13.47 -4.84
CA TRP A 141 9.36 -12.17 -5.47
C TRP A 141 7.92 -11.73 -5.68
N LEU A 142 7.01 -12.67 -5.95
CA LEU A 142 5.60 -12.38 -6.11
C LEU A 142 4.98 -11.96 -4.77
N GLY A 143 5.22 -12.70 -3.69
CA GLY A 143 4.76 -12.30 -2.36
C GLY A 143 5.33 -10.94 -1.93
N LYS A 144 6.62 -10.69 -2.17
CA LYS A 144 7.24 -9.38 -1.91
C LYS A 144 6.66 -8.25 -2.77
N LEU A 145 6.48 -8.47 -4.07
CA LEU A 145 5.85 -7.51 -4.96
C LEU A 145 4.45 -7.17 -4.45
N LEU A 146 3.69 -8.18 -4.08
CA LEU A 146 2.32 -8.07 -3.56
C LEU A 146 2.23 -7.45 -2.16
N ALA A 147 3.31 -7.51 -1.39
CA ALA A 147 3.49 -6.79 -0.14
C ALA A 147 3.65 -5.29 -0.33
N THR A 148 4.08 -4.86 -1.53
CA THR A 148 4.18 -3.44 -1.81
C THR A 148 2.78 -2.80 -1.81
N PRO A 149 2.64 -1.57 -1.26
CA PRO A 149 1.35 -0.86 -1.23
C PRO A 149 0.70 -0.71 -2.60
N LEU A 150 1.52 -0.69 -3.65
CA LEU A 150 1.11 -0.59 -5.05
C LEU A 150 0.32 -1.84 -5.49
N PHE A 151 0.97 -2.99 -5.53
CA PHE A 151 0.35 -4.20 -6.05
C PHE A 151 -0.67 -4.78 -5.08
N GLY A 152 -0.59 -4.38 -3.82
CA GLY A 152 -1.60 -4.72 -2.85
C GLY A 152 -2.97 -4.08 -3.09
N ARG A 153 -3.09 -3.04 -3.90
CA ARG A 153 -4.41 -2.45 -4.19
C ARG A 153 -5.08 -3.02 -5.43
N LEU A 154 -4.44 -3.97 -6.11
CA LEU A 154 -4.97 -4.57 -7.33
C LEU A 154 -6.08 -5.57 -7.01
N ALA A 155 -7.16 -5.51 -7.80
CA ALA A 155 -8.21 -6.53 -7.77
C ALA A 155 -7.62 -7.89 -8.19
N PRO A 156 -8.08 -9.02 -7.61
CA PRO A 156 -7.57 -10.35 -7.97
C PRO A 156 -7.62 -10.66 -9.47
N SER A 157 -8.67 -10.21 -10.17
CA SER A 157 -8.82 -10.37 -11.63
C SER A 157 -7.80 -9.56 -12.44
N HIS A 158 -7.44 -8.37 -11.99
CA HIS A 158 -6.39 -7.56 -12.61
C HIS A 158 -5.02 -8.17 -12.37
N LEU A 159 -4.78 -8.74 -11.19
CA LEU A 159 -3.53 -9.42 -10.88
C LEU A 159 -3.31 -10.65 -11.78
N GLN A 160 -4.33 -11.48 -11.98
CA GLN A 160 -4.22 -12.64 -12.89
C GLN A 160 -3.90 -12.20 -14.32
N THR A 161 -4.61 -11.19 -14.81
CA THR A 161 -4.35 -10.63 -16.15
C THR A 161 -2.94 -10.06 -16.24
N LEU A 162 -2.48 -9.37 -15.20
CA LEU A 162 -1.15 -8.79 -15.13
C LEU A 162 -0.05 -9.86 -15.16
N LEU A 163 -0.20 -10.93 -14.37
CA LEU A 163 0.77 -12.01 -14.32
C LEU A 163 0.90 -12.75 -15.66
N ALA A 164 -0.20 -12.91 -16.38
CA ALA A 164 -0.20 -13.50 -17.73
C ALA A 164 0.47 -12.62 -18.79
N ARG A 165 0.72 -11.33 -18.50
CA ARG A 165 1.30 -10.35 -19.44
C ARG A 165 2.77 -10.04 -19.17
N PHE A 166 3.36 -10.62 -18.12
CA PHE A 166 4.79 -10.47 -17.87
C PHE A 166 5.62 -11.27 -18.88
N GLU A 167 6.67 -10.62 -19.36
CA GLU A 167 7.76 -11.27 -20.11
C GLU A 167 8.99 -11.39 -19.21
N TYR A 168 9.68 -12.52 -19.27
CA TYR A 168 10.85 -12.80 -18.42
C TYR A 168 12.16 -12.56 -19.17
N LEU A 169 13.09 -11.87 -18.51
CA LEU A 169 14.40 -11.53 -19.05
C LEU A 169 15.50 -11.98 -18.11
N THR A 170 16.42 -12.79 -18.62
CA THR A 170 17.70 -13.06 -17.97
C THR A 170 18.65 -11.89 -18.23
N VAL A 171 19.29 -11.40 -17.17
CA VAL A 171 20.23 -10.28 -17.20
C VAL A 171 21.50 -10.63 -16.45
N ARG A 172 22.62 -10.02 -16.83
CA ARG A 172 23.93 -10.26 -16.21
C ARG A 172 24.38 -9.07 -15.38
N ALA A 173 25.28 -9.32 -14.43
CA ALA A 173 25.95 -8.26 -13.69
C ALA A 173 26.58 -7.22 -14.65
N GLY A 174 26.32 -5.94 -14.39
CA GLY A 174 26.76 -4.82 -15.22
C GLY A 174 25.80 -4.43 -16.35
N ASP A 175 24.76 -5.22 -16.63
CA ASP A 175 23.76 -4.86 -17.65
C ASP A 175 23.00 -3.60 -17.23
N SER A 176 22.92 -2.63 -18.15
CA SER A 176 22.11 -1.42 -17.99
C SER A 176 20.70 -1.68 -18.51
N VAL A 177 19.79 -2.00 -17.61
CA VAL A 177 18.39 -2.35 -17.93
C VAL A 177 17.60 -1.12 -18.35
N VAL A 178 17.85 0.01 -17.69
CA VAL A 178 17.22 1.31 -17.97
C VAL A 178 18.31 2.36 -18.01
N ARG A 179 18.24 3.28 -18.98
CA ARG A 179 19.14 4.43 -19.05
C ARG A 179 18.36 5.72 -18.92
N TYR A 180 18.95 6.66 -18.19
CA TYR A 180 18.41 8.00 -18.04
C TYR A 180 18.19 8.66 -19.41
N GLY A 181 17.05 9.33 -19.56
CA GLY A 181 16.71 10.09 -20.77
C GLY A 181 16.15 9.25 -21.93
N GLU A 182 16.12 7.93 -21.84
CA GLU A 182 15.48 7.08 -22.85
C GLU A 182 13.94 7.07 -22.69
N PRO A 183 13.18 6.77 -23.76
CA PRO A 183 11.75 6.50 -23.63
C PRO A 183 11.48 5.32 -22.69
N GLY A 184 10.45 5.43 -21.86
CA GLY A 184 10.01 4.35 -20.99
C GLY A 184 8.88 3.54 -21.63
N GLU A 185 9.19 2.35 -22.14
CA GLU A 185 8.19 1.46 -22.76
C GLU A 185 7.79 0.27 -21.86
N HIS A 186 8.55 0.03 -20.80
CA HIS A 186 8.37 -1.13 -19.93
C HIS A 186 8.49 -0.79 -18.44
N PHE A 187 7.73 -1.52 -17.64
CA PHE A 187 7.84 -1.62 -16.19
C PHE A 187 8.59 -2.92 -15.85
N TYR A 188 9.40 -2.93 -14.79
CA TYR A 188 10.21 -4.08 -14.43
C TYR A 188 10.04 -4.44 -12.95
N VAL A 189 10.07 -5.73 -12.65
CA VAL A 189 10.15 -6.30 -11.30
C VAL A 189 11.39 -7.19 -11.22
N LEU A 190 12.17 -7.03 -10.16
CA LEU A 190 13.35 -7.83 -9.91
C LEU A 190 12.94 -9.18 -9.29
N LYS A 191 13.01 -10.26 -10.07
CA LYS A 191 12.72 -11.63 -9.60
C LYS A 191 13.90 -12.26 -8.88
N ARG A 192 15.11 -12.02 -9.41
CA ARG A 192 16.36 -12.60 -8.90
C ARG A 192 17.52 -11.65 -9.12
N GLY A 193 18.47 -11.66 -8.18
CA GLY A 193 19.66 -10.81 -8.19
C GLY A 193 19.40 -9.47 -7.49
N ARG A 194 20.31 -8.51 -7.74
CA ARG A 194 20.26 -7.15 -7.19
C ARG A 194 20.55 -6.13 -8.28
N ALA A 195 19.92 -4.96 -8.18
CA ALA A 195 20.14 -3.85 -9.10
C ALA A 195 20.42 -2.56 -8.34
N GLN A 196 20.95 -1.55 -9.03
CA GLN A 196 21.17 -0.22 -8.48
C GLN A 196 20.46 0.83 -9.33
N VAL A 197 19.70 1.71 -8.68
CA VAL A 197 19.06 2.88 -9.29
C VAL A 197 19.90 4.11 -8.98
N SER A 198 20.46 4.77 -10.00
CA SER A 198 21.28 5.97 -9.86
C SER A 198 20.72 7.14 -10.67
N LEU A 199 20.73 8.33 -10.05
CA LEU A 199 20.44 9.57 -10.77
C LEU A 199 21.59 9.90 -11.75
N PRO A 200 21.32 10.62 -12.85
CA PRO A 200 22.37 11.00 -13.79
C PRO A 200 23.49 11.77 -13.09
N GLY A 201 24.73 11.30 -13.24
CA GLY A 201 25.92 11.91 -12.64
C GLY A 201 26.15 11.58 -11.16
N ALA A 202 25.31 10.75 -10.53
CA ALA A 202 25.55 10.25 -9.19
C ALA A 202 26.40 8.96 -9.22
N GLU A 203 27.44 8.89 -8.39
CA GLU A 203 28.27 7.67 -8.25
C GLU A 203 27.60 6.61 -7.38
N ALA A 204 26.67 7.01 -6.52
CA ALA A 204 25.91 6.13 -5.64
C ALA A 204 24.43 6.18 -5.98
N GLY A 205 23.78 5.03 -5.83
CA GLY A 205 22.37 4.82 -6.06
C GLY A 205 21.74 3.91 -5.02
N ALA A 206 20.41 3.92 -4.94
CA ALA A 206 19.67 2.98 -4.09
C ALA A 206 19.78 1.57 -4.65
N VAL A 207 19.98 0.58 -3.78
CA VAL A 207 20.00 -0.84 -4.16
C VAL A 207 18.56 -1.36 -4.16
N LEU A 208 18.20 -2.05 -5.24
CA LEU A 208 16.96 -2.79 -5.39
C LEU A 208 17.21 -4.27 -5.10
N GLU A 209 16.30 -4.85 -4.33
CA GLU A 209 16.29 -6.24 -3.93
C GLU A 209 15.14 -7.00 -4.61
N VAL A 210 15.14 -8.32 -4.49
CA VAL A 210 14.06 -9.16 -5.04
C VAL A 210 12.69 -8.70 -4.54
N GLY A 211 11.75 -8.51 -5.46
CA GLY A 211 10.41 -7.98 -5.22
C GLY A 211 10.27 -6.48 -5.46
N ASP A 212 11.38 -5.74 -5.48
CA ASP A 212 11.37 -4.33 -5.87
C ASP A 212 11.09 -4.18 -7.36
N PHE A 213 10.57 -3.01 -7.72
CA PHE A 213 10.21 -2.68 -9.09
C PHE A 213 10.76 -1.31 -9.51
N PHE A 214 10.81 -1.08 -10.81
CA PHE A 214 11.29 0.18 -11.37
C PHE A 214 10.73 0.46 -12.77
N GLY A 215 10.83 1.72 -13.17
CA GLY A 215 10.46 2.19 -14.51
C GLY A 215 8.99 2.61 -14.64
N GLU A 216 8.23 2.54 -13.55
CA GLU A 216 6.83 2.96 -13.45
C GLU A 216 6.64 4.46 -13.70
N GLU A 217 7.59 5.30 -13.27
CA GLU A 217 7.48 6.77 -13.38
C GLU A 217 7.33 7.25 -14.82
N ALA A 218 8.11 6.67 -15.74
CA ALA A 218 8.06 7.02 -17.16
C ALA A 218 6.72 6.61 -17.80
N LEU A 219 6.12 5.50 -17.32
CA LEU A 219 4.84 5.03 -17.81
C LEU A 219 3.66 5.85 -17.27
N VAL A 220 3.73 6.27 -16.01
CA VAL A 220 2.76 7.18 -15.39
C VAL A 220 2.82 8.56 -16.04
N SER A 221 4.03 9.12 -16.15
CA SER A 221 4.21 10.48 -16.62
C SER A 221 4.23 10.63 -18.15
N GLY A 222 4.41 9.54 -18.90
CA GLY A 222 4.73 9.61 -20.33
C GLY A 222 6.06 10.31 -20.62
N ALA A 223 6.87 10.61 -19.59
CA ALA A 223 8.18 11.23 -19.73
C ALA A 223 9.27 10.18 -20.00
N VAL A 224 10.48 10.66 -20.28
CA VAL A 224 11.68 9.81 -20.38
C VAL A 224 12.09 9.27 -19.01
N ARG A 225 12.93 8.23 -19.01
CA ARG A 225 13.48 7.61 -17.80
C ARG A 225 14.22 8.64 -16.93
N SER A 226 13.88 8.68 -15.65
CA SER A 226 14.40 9.63 -14.66
C SER A 226 15.71 9.19 -13.98
N ALA A 227 16.11 7.94 -14.15
CA ALA A 227 17.31 7.35 -13.54
C ALA A 227 17.90 6.25 -14.43
N ASN A 228 19.13 5.84 -14.13
CA ASN A 228 19.72 4.61 -14.65
C ASN A 228 19.41 3.44 -13.72
N VAL A 229 19.25 2.24 -14.28
CA VAL A 229 19.19 1.00 -13.52
C VAL A 229 20.20 0.01 -14.07
N THR A 230 21.14 -0.41 -13.23
CA THR A 230 22.22 -1.33 -13.58
C THR A 230 22.19 -2.55 -12.67
N MET A 231 22.31 -3.74 -13.25
CA MET A 231 22.39 -4.97 -12.49
C MET A 231 23.72 -5.04 -11.73
N LEU A 232 23.66 -5.36 -10.44
CA LEU A 232 24.84 -5.60 -9.60
C LEU A 232 25.29 -7.06 -9.66
N GLU A 233 24.35 -7.97 -9.93
CA GLU A 233 24.54 -9.42 -9.94
C GLU A 233 23.74 -10.02 -11.11
N ASP A 234 24.07 -11.25 -11.52
CA ASP A 234 23.28 -11.99 -12.49
C ASP A 234 21.86 -12.22 -11.94
N GLY A 235 20.85 -12.09 -12.81
CA GLY A 235 19.48 -11.98 -12.35
C GLY A 235 18.43 -12.31 -13.39
N GLU A 236 17.18 -12.16 -12.95
CA GLU A 236 16.01 -12.30 -13.78
C GLU A 236 15.02 -11.18 -13.47
N LEU A 237 14.42 -10.63 -14.51
CA LEU A 237 13.41 -9.57 -14.45
C LEU A 237 12.10 -10.07 -15.04
N ALA A 238 10.99 -9.69 -14.43
CA ALA A 238 9.69 -9.69 -15.09
C ALA A 238 9.45 -8.29 -15.66
N ARG A 239 9.14 -8.16 -16.96
CA ARG A 239 8.81 -6.88 -17.58
C ARG A 239 7.37 -6.84 -18.11
N LEU A 240 6.73 -5.70 -17.97
CA LEU A 240 5.38 -5.44 -18.46
C LEU A 240 5.42 -4.25 -19.43
N ALA A 241 4.82 -4.42 -20.61
CA ALA A 241 4.72 -3.34 -21.59
C ALA A 241 3.81 -2.19 -21.09
N ARG A 242 3.94 -1.02 -21.72
CA ARG A 242 3.21 0.20 -21.35
C ARG A 242 1.69 0.03 -21.34
N GLU A 243 1.10 -0.54 -22.39
CA GLU A 243 -0.36 -0.67 -22.51
C GLU A 243 -0.98 -1.47 -21.35
N PRO A 244 -0.56 -2.72 -21.06
CA PRO A 244 -1.11 -3.47 -19.94
C PRO A 244 -0.78 -2.82 -18.58
N PHE A 245 0.35 -2.12 -18.45
CA PHE A 245 0.66 -1.37 -17.24
C PHE A 245 -0.35 -0.22 -17.00
N VAL A 246 -0.61 0.58 -18.04
CA VAL A 246 -1.53 1.72 -17.96
C VAL A 246 -2.97 1.25 -17.66
N GLU A 247 -3.37 0.11 -18.20
CA GLU A 247 -4.68 -0.49 -17.97
C GLU A 247 -4.82 -1.08 -16.56
N LEU A 248 -3.83 -1.87 -16.11
CA LEU A 248 -3.97 -2.73 -14.94
C LEU A 248 -3.34 -2.15 -13.68
N VAL A 249 -2.24 -1.39 -13.79
CA VAL A 249 -1.42 -0.94 -12.64
C VAL A 249 -1.62 0.53 -12.32
N ARG A 250 -1.63 1.41 -13.34
CA ARG A 250 -1.75 2.86 -13.15
C ARG A 250 -2.93 3.30 -12.28
N PRO A 251 -4.14 2.71 -12.38
CA PRO A 251 -5.25 3.09 -11.50
C PRO A 251 -4.97 2.89 -10.00
N SER A 252 -4.12 1.93 -9.64
CA SER A 252 -3.72 1.67 -8.25
C SER A 252 -2.56 2.55 -7.77
N LEU A 253 -1.75 3.09 -8.70
CA LEU A 253 -0.66 4.05 -8.41
C LEU A 253 -1.18 5.43 -8.01
N ILE A 254 -2.34 5.80 -8.54
CA ILE A 254 -2.90 7.14 -8.43
C ILE A 254 -4.28 7.03 -7.77
N PRO A 255 -4.34 6.74 -6.45
CA PRO A 255 -5.61 6.70 -5.76
C PRO A 255 -6.27 8.08 -5.81
N GLN A 256 -7.56 8.11 -6.12
CA GLN A 256 -8.33 9.33 -6.24
C GLN A 256 -9.22 9.56 -5.01
N ILE A 257 -9.49 10.82 -4.71
CA ILE A 257 -10.41 11.22 -3.65
C ILE A 257 -11.28 12.39 -4.11
N SER A 258 -12.57 12.33 -3.82
CA SER A 258 -13.50 13.43 -4.03
C SER A 258 -13.54 14.39 -2.83
N SER A 259 -13.95 15.64 -3.05
CA SER A 259 -14.09 16.66 -2.00
C SER A 259 -15.01 16.19 -0.85
N ARG A 260 -16.08 15.46 -1.18
CA ARG A 260 -16.98 14.84 -0.18
C ARG A 260 -16.29 13.77 0.67
N GLN A 261 -15.48 12.91 0.05
CA GLN A 261 -14.72 11.89 0.79
C GLN A 261 -13.65 12.54 1.67
N LEU A 262 -13.02 13.61 1.17
CA LEU A 262 -12.05 14.39 1.93
C LEU A 262 -12.69 15.03 3.16
N GLU A 263 -13.85 15.68 3.02
CA GLU A 263 -14.63 16.24 4.14
C GLU A 263 -14.97 15.18 5.19
N GLN A 264 -15.33 13.97 4.76
CA GLN A 264 -15.62 12.84 5.65
C GLN A 264 -14.37 12.37 6.40
N LEU A 265 -13.20 12.31 5.75
CA LEU A 265 -11.93 11.97 6.40
C LEU A 265 -11.50 13.03 7.44
N THR A 266 -11.91 14.28 7.24
CA THR A 266 -11.52 15.43 8.07
C THR A 266 -12.59 15.84 9.09
N GLY A 267 -13.74 15.16 9.12
CA GLY A 267 -14.83 15.39 10.08
C GLY A 267 -14.44 15.09 11.53
N PHE A 268 -15.32 15.35 12.50
CA PHE A 268 -15.04 15.34 13.97
C PHE A 268 -13.96 14.34 14.43
N GLY A 269 -12.75 14.86 14.74
CA GLY A 269 -11.57 14.09 15.16
C GLY A 269 -10.62 13.67 14.04
N GLY A 270 -10.86 14.12 12.80
CA GLY A 270 -10.18 13.71 11.58
C GLY A 270 -8.74 14.17 11.45
N ARG A 271 -7.99 13.47 10.60
CA ARG A 271 -6.58 13.75 10.30
C ARG A 271 -6.45 15.08 9.55
N ALA A 272 -5.37 15.81 9.81
CA ALA A 272 -5.03 16.99 9.02
C ALA A 272 -4.74 16.57 7.57
N TYR A 273 -5.15 17.42 6.62
CA TYR A 273 -4.79 17.27 5.23
C TYR A 273 -4.14 18.54 4.69
N LEU A 274 -3.29 18.40 3.68
CA LEU A 274 -2.73 19.49 2.90
C LEU A 274 -3.08 19.32 1.44
N LEU A 275 -3.68 20.35 0.87
CA LEU A 275 -3.91 20.43 -0.56
C LEU A 275 -2.66 20.99 -1.24
N LEU A 276 -2.16 20.32 -2.27
CA LEU A 276 -0.93 20.65 -2.99
C LEU A 276 -1.22 20.95 -4.46
N ASP A 277 -0.72 22.08 -4.94
CA ASP A 277 -0.58 22.38 -6.35
C ASP A 277 0.88 22.17 -6.76
N VAL A 278 1.10 21.21 -7.66
CA VAL A 278 2.44 20.74 -8.03
C VAL A 278 2.97 21.35 -9.32
N ARG A 279 2.31 22.39 -9.82
CA ARG A 279 2.73 23.17 -10.99
C ARG A 279 3.86 24.13 -10.62
N LEU A 280 4.45 24.78 -11.63
CA LEU A 280 5.50 25.76 -11.40
C LEU A 280 4.94 27.00 -10.67
N PRO A 281 5.77 27.73 -9.89
CA PRO A 281 5.30 28.91 -9.15
C PRO A 281 4.73 30.03 -10.02
N LEU A 282 5.06 30.07 -11.31
CA LEU A 282 4.47 31.04 -12.24
C LEU A 282 3.02 30.65 -12.58
N GLU A 283 2.76 29.37 -12.85
CA GLU A 283 1.41 28.85 -13.15
C GLU A 283 0.50 29.04 -11.94
N TYR A 284 0.98 28.66 -10.75
CA TYR A 284 0.24 28.84 -9.49
C TYR A 284 -0.16 30.30 -9.24
N ARG A 285 0.75 31.26 -9.50
CA ARG A 285 0.46 32.70 -9.36
C ARG A 285 -0.55 33.23 -10.37
N GLN A 286 -0.70 32.59 -11.53
CA GLN A 286 -1.67 32.98 -12.54
C GLN A 286 -3.10 32.50 -12.19
N GLY A 287 -3.21 31.52 -11.30
CA GLY A 287 -4.45 30.99 -10.77
C GLY A 287 -4.23 29.58 -10.24
N HIS A 288 -4.83 29.26 -9.10
CA HIS A 288 -4.67 27.97 -8.42
C HIS A 288 -5.92 27.61 -7.64
N HIS A 289 -6.06 26.32 -7.33
CA HIS A 289 -7.11 25.85 -6.45
C HIS A 289 -7.04 26.54 -5.08
N PRO A 290 -8.15 27.13 -4.58
CA PRO A 290 -8.17 27.78 -3.27
C PRO A 290 -7.69 26.86 -2.14
N GLY A 291 -6.88 27.40 -1.24
CA GLY A 291 -6.33 26.66 -0.09
C GLY A 291 -5.19 25.70 -0.41
N SER A 292 -4.81 25.53 -1.69
CA SER A 292 -3.65 24.72 -2.08
C SER A 292 -2.33 25.43 -1.77
N LEU A 293 -1.31 24.64 -1.40
CA LEU A 293 0.08 25.08 -1.26
C LEU A 293 0.87 24.71 -2.52
N ASN A 294 1.68 25.64 -3.03
CA ASN A 294 2.53 25.34 -4.18
C ASN A 294 3.76 24.51 -3.78
N LEU A 295 3.84 23.27 -4.25
CA LEU A 295 4.99 22.39 -4.10
C LEU A 295 5.29 21.72 -5.44
N PRO A 296 6.09 22.36 -6.33
CA PRO A 296 6.35 21.86 -7.66
C PRO A 296 6.85 20.41 -7.65
N VAL A 297 6.34 19.56 -8.56
CA VAL A 297 6.68 18.12 -8.62
C VAL A 297 8.20 17.86 -8.65
N SER A 298 8.97 18.75 -9.29
CA SER A 298 10.43 18.68 -9.38
C SER A 298 11.14 18.85 -8.04
N ARG A 299 10.49 19.44 -7.03
CA ARG A 299 11.04 19.66 -5.70
C ARG A 299 10.62 18.61 -4.68
N LEU A 300 9.62 17.78 -4.98
CA LEU A 300 9.05 16.81 -4.03
C LEU A 300 10.10 15.90 -3.41
N ARG A 301 10.93 15.26 -4.23
CA ARG A 301 11.99 14.35 -3.72
C ARG A 301 12.98 15.05 -2.80
N GLY A 302 13.41 16.27 -3.17
CA GLY A 302 14.39 17.04 -2.39
C GLY A 302 13.80 17.70 -1.14
N GLN A 303 12.48 17.81 -1.03
CA GLN A 303 11.79 18.40 0.12
C GLN A 303 11.01 17.36 0.95
N ALA A 304 11.09 16.08 0.61
CA ALA A 304 10.36 15.00 1.26
C ALA A 304 10.60 14.96 2.78
N ASP A 305 11.84 15.20 3.22
CA ASP A 305 12.21 15.19 4.64
C ASP A 305 11.56 16.32 5.46
N SER A 306 11.09 17.38 4.79
CA SER A 306 10.40 18.51 5.44
C SER A 306 8.88 18.31 5.55
N LEU A 307 8.34 17.26 4.93
CA LEU A 307 6.91 16.97 4.90
C LEU A 307 6.47 16.26 6.20
N ALA A 308 5.30 16.65 6.71
CA ALA A 308 4.70 16.06 7.90
C ALA A 308 4.20 14.63 7.60
N ARG A 309 4.59 13.66 8.43
CA ARG A 309 4.23 12.24 8.24
C ARG A 309 2.80 11.90 8.69
N ASP A 310 2.22 12.68 9.60
CA ASP A 310 0.86 12.51 10.11
C ASP A 310 -0.11 13.48 9.41
N THR A 311 -0.08 13.48 8.08
CA THR A 311 -0.88 14.38 7.25
C THR A 311 -1.24 13.70 5.95
N VAL A 312 -2.49 13.82 5.54
CA VAL A 312 -2.96 13.33 4.24
C VAL A 312 -2.63 14.39 3.18
N TYR A 313 -1.95 14.00 2.11
CA TYR A 313 -1.63 14.89 1.01
C TYR A 313 -2.65 14.72 -0.12
N VAL A 314 -3.28 15.82 -0.53
CA VAL A 314 -4.22 15.82 -1.66
C VAL A 314 -3.60 16.68 -2.74
N VAL A 315 -3.47 16.16 -3.96
CA VAL A 315 -2.87 16.89 -5.09
C VAL A 315 -3.96 17.36 -6.04
N THR A 316 -3.96 18.63 -6.43
CA THR A 316 -4.93 19.18 -7.38
C THR A 316 -4.76 18.58 -8.77
N ASP A 317 -5.83 18.42 -9.53
CA ASP A 317 -5.81 17.85 -10.89
C ASP A 317 -5.26 18.82 -11.96
N GLU A 318 -5.16 20.11 -11.65
CA GLU A 318 -4.72 21.20 -12.54
C GLU A 318 -3.34 20.95 -13.18
N GLY A 319 -2.47 20.17 -12.54
CA GLY A 319 -1.15 19.79 -13.05
C GLY A 319 -1.17 18.64 -14.06
N GLY A 320 -2.33 18.01 -14.26
CA GLY A 320 -2.53 16.83 -15.12
C GLY A 320 -1.56 15.70 -14.74
N ILE A 321 -0.77 15.28 -15.71
CA ILE A 321 0.26 14.25 -15.55
C ILE A 321 1.24 14.56 -14.40
N ARG A 322 1.56 15.84 -14.14
CA ARG A 322 2.45 16.23 -13.03
C ARG A 322 1.81 15.93 -11.67
N SER A 323 0.50 16.07 -11.58
CA SER A 323 -0.29 15.76 -10.39
C SER A 323 -0.33 14.27 -10.13
N GLU A 324 -0.56 13.47 -11.17
CA GLU A 324 -0.48 12.00 -11.07
C GLU A 324 0.90 11.52 -10.61
N LEU A 325 1.96 12.05 -11.22
CA LEU A 325 3.33 11.73 -10.84
C LEU A 325 3.62 12.16 -9.39
N ALA A 326 3.15 13.32 -8.96
CA ALA A 326 3.31 13.78 -7.59
C ALA A 326 2.65 12.85 -6.56
N VAL A 327 1.43 12.38 -6.84
CA VAL A 327 0.72 11.40 -6.00
C VAL A 327 1.51 10.09 -5.90
N HIS A 328 2.00 9.58 -7.03
CA HIS A 328 2.85 8.39 -7.06
C HIS A 328 4.10 8.58 -6.19
N LEU A 329 4.85 9.68 -6.40
CA LEU A 329 6.08 9.95 -5.67
C LEU A 329 5.86 10.09 -4.16
N LEU A 330 4.79 10.77 -3.74
CA LEU A 330 4.45 10.90 -2.32
C LEU A 330 4.14 9.54 -1.69
N ASN A 331 3.34 8.71 -2.35
CA ASN A 331 3.04 7.35 -1.87
C ASN A 331 4.29 6.46 -1.82
N GLN A 332 5.17 6.55 -2.83
CA GLN A 332 6.44 5.82 -2.85
C GLN A 332 7.38 6.24 -1.70
N LEU A 333 7.35 7.51 -1.31
CA LEU A 333 8.10 8.05 -0.16
C LEU A 333 7.43 7.75 1.19
N GLY A 334 6.33 7.01 1.21
CA GLY A 334 5.62 6.57 2.41
C GLY A 334 4.63 7.59 2.98
N PHE A 335 4.22 8.60 2.21
CA PHE A 335 3.12 9.49 2.59
C PHE A 335 1.78 8.93 2.11
N GLU A 336 0.70 9.29 2.78
CA GLU A 336 -0.65 8.99 2.31
C GLU A 336 -1.10 10.10 1.34
N ALA A 337 -1.10 9.81 0.04
CA ALA A 337 -1.40 10.81 -0.99
C ALA A 337 -2.50 10.39 -1.97
N TYR A 338 -3.35 11.35 -2.35
CA TYR A 338 -4.47 11.16 -3.28
C TYR A 338 -4.51 12.25 -4.34
N LEU A 339 -4.98 11.91 -5.54
CA LEU A 339 -5.35 12.89 -6.57
C LEU A 339 -6.78 13.38 -6.29
N LEU A 340 -6.98 14.70 -6.29
CA LEU A 340 -8.32 15.28 -6.18
C LEU A 340 -9.09 14.99 -7.48
N ASP A 341 -10.20 14.25 -7.38
CA ASP A 341 -11.14 14.02 -8.47
C ASP A 341 -12.41 14.82 -8.21
N GLU A 342 -12.49 16.02 -8.78
CA GLU A 342 -13.74 16.78 -8.83
C GLU A 342 -14.49 16.40 -10.11
N GLN A 343 -15.31 15.34 -10.03
CA GLN A 343 -16.27 15.04 -11.09
C GLN A 343 -17.04 16.33 -11.44
N PRO A 344 -17.05 16.78 -12.71
CA PRO A 344 -17.66 18.05 -13.07
C PRO A 344 -19.18 17.98 -12.86
N GLY A 345 -19.68 18.54 -11.76
CA GLY A 345 -21.12 18.60 -11.54
C GLY A 345 -21.65 18.91 -10.14
N GLN A 346 -20.82 19.02 -9.09
CA GLN A 346 -21.32 19.47 -7.79
C GLN A 346 -20.68 20.80 -7.39
N PRO A 347 -21.43 21.92 -7.40
CA PRO A 347 -20.88 23.19 -6.94
C PRO A 347 -20.51 23.06 -5.45
N PRO A 348 -19.45 23.75 -5.00
CA PRO A 348 -19.08 23.77 -3.60
C PRO A 348 -20.28 24.27 -2.79
N VAL A 349 -20.60 23.53 -1.71
CA VAL A 349 -21.62 23.96 -0.75
C VAL A 349 -21.10 25.26 -0.14
N ALA A 350 -21.71 26.38 -0.51
CA ALA A 350 -21.45 27.66 0.12
C ALA A 350 -21.76 27.54 1.62
N ALA A 351 -20.81 28.00 2.43
CA ALA A 351 -20.86 28.02 3.89
C ALA A 351 -22.07 28.78 4.45
#